data_AF-A6UPC1-F1
#
_entry.id   AF-A6UPC1-F1
#
_cell.length_a   1.000
_cell.length_b   1.000
_cell.length_c   1.000
_cell.angle_alpha   90.00
_cell.angle_beta   90.00
_cell.angle_gamma   90.00
#
_symmetry.space_group_name_H-M   'P 1'
#
loop_
_entity.id
_entity.type
_entity.pdbx_description
1 polymer ?
#
loop_
_entity_poly.entity_id
_entity_poly.type
_entity_poly.pdbx_seq_one_letter_code
_entity_poly.pdbx_strand_id
1 'polypeptide(L)'
;MDVITMKNFIDFKDLKVGPHHIFVILSSLFVLFSSVSGSTSLIVLFSSFFFYISFISGKKLLKNLEFKPYKIDFKKHYLFGIFLIFIGVLFTILDLLWVRGVPLFDPVSRKFLNVLYTALSHMLPLGFAIAISSSKLSLKRIVLYSVAFSALIMLLGYRTQVILLLLSTVFSLYYSKRIKNNALVYSFLVLFIVTFGLSFLRHSVLGIGGNPITSRISLTMSVLDVIVNNFTGTYEGIIHTSIFSSYGIIPGSRFGPRTLIANSIGITGVTITPTIFGAVLMDFGILGIIPYFGIFGLLLGISQKIGECLKGAYLGVYSIMAAYFLIGIETGILDFDVIMVYLLGAILSLNGIFKGILNVKK
;
A
#
# COMPACT_ATOMS: atom_id res chain seq x y z
N MET A 1 -17.74 37.25 -31.24
CA MET A 1 -16.87 36.05 -31.40
C MET A 1 -16.03 36.03 -30.15
N ASP A 2 -16.63 35.56 -29.06
CA ASP A 2 -16.21 35.95 -27.72
C ASP A 2 -15.73 34.74 -26.92
N VAL A 3 -14.48 34.90 -26.50
CA VAL A 3 -13.69 34.16 -25.53
C VAL A 3 -14.52 33.30 -24.59
N ILE A 4 -14.71 32.02 -24.98
CA ILE A 4 -15.10 30.95 -24.07
C ILE A 4 -13.94 30.80 -23.09
N THR A 5 -14.13 31.39 -21.93
CA THR A 5 -13.19 31.35 -20.81
C THR A 5 -12.90 29.89 -20.43
N MET A 6 -11.61 29.57 -20.39
CA MET A 6 -10.98 28.33 -19.93
C MET A 6 -11.24 27.99 -18.44
N LYS A 7 -12.33 28.49 -17.85
CA LYS A 7 -12.66 28.36 -16.43
C LYS A 7 -13.56 27.16 -16.13
N ASN A 8 -14.16 26.55 -17.14
CA ASN A 8 -15.10 25.43 -16.99
C ASN A 8 -14.48 24.03 -17.15
N PHE A 9 -13.16 23.91 -17.35
CA PHE A 9 -12.60 22.61 -17.72
C PHE A 9 -12.34 21.65 -16.55
N ILE A 10 -12.22 22.12 -15.30
CA ILE A 10 -12.05 21.19 -14.17
C ILE A 10 -12.57 21.77 -12.84
N ASP A 11 -13.88 21.70 -12.59
CA ASP A 11 -14.41 21.91 -11.24
C ASP A 11 -14.21 20.62 -10.40
N PHE A 12 -13.04 20.49 -9.77
CA PHE A 12 -12.66 19.35 -8.92
C PHE A 12 -13.51 19.19 -7.64
N LYS A 13 -14.49 20.08 -7.40
CA LYS A 13 -15.28 20.08 -6.17
C LYS A 13 -16.17 18.84 -6.00
N ASP A 14 -16.66 18.27 -7.09
CA ASP A 14 -17.64 17.17 -7.03
C ASP A 14 -17.07 15.78 -7.35
N LEU A 15 -15.83 15.70 -7.83
CA LEU A 15 -15.20 14.41 -8.13
C LEU A 15 -14.61 13.78 -6.86
N LYS A 16 -15.28 12.74 -6.34
CA LYS A 16 -14.77 11.95 -5.22
C LYS A 16 -13.57 11.11 -5.67
N VAL A 17 -12.37 11.68 -5.56
CA VAL A 17 -11.11 10.98 -5.88
C VAL A 17 -10.97 9.76 -4.97
N GLY A 18 -10.78 8.60 -5.58
CA GLY A 18 -10.59 7.32 -4.89
C GLY A 18 -9.23 6.69 -5.19
N PRO A 19 -8.83 5.64 -4.46
CA PRO A 19 -7.53 4.99 -4.67
C PRO A 19 -7.38 4.42 -6.08
N HIS A 20 -8.46 4.01 -6.74
CA HIS A 20 -8.46 3.57 -8.14
C HIS A 20 -8.06 4.67 -9.13
N HIS A 21 -8.51 5.92 -8.92
CA HIS A 21 -8.06 7.05 -9.73
C HIS A 21 -6.58 7.34 -9.50
N ILE A 22 -6.17 7.37 -8.22
CA ILE A 22 -4.78 7.64 -7.83
C ILE A 22 -3.84 6.55 -8.37
N PHE A 23 -4.26 5.29 -8.32
CA PHE A 23 -3.49 4.16 -8.84
C PHE A 23 -3.24 4.32 -10.34
N VAL A 24 -4.28 4.57 -11.14
CA VAL A 24 -4.14 4.80 -12.58
C VAL A 24 -3.22 5.98 -12.87
N ILE A 25 -3.39 7.10 -12.17
CA ILE A 25 -2.54 8.28 -12.34
C ILE A 25 -1.08 7.94 -12.01
N LEU A 26 -0.82 7.31 -10.88
CA LEU A 26 0.54 6.94 -10.47
C LEU A 26 1.17 5.94 -11.43
N SER A 27 0.45 4.91 -11.89
CA SER A 27 0.94 3.96 -12.89
C SER A 27 1.30 4.67 -14.19
N SER A 28 0.45 5.58 -14.67
CA SER A 28 0.73 6.37 -15.87
C SER A 28 1.96 7.27 -15.69
N LEU A 29 2.13 7.90 -14.53
CA LEU A 29 3.34 8.69 -14.22
C LEU A 29 4.60 7.81 -14.21
N PHE A 30 4.53 6.61 -13.63
CA PHE A 30 5.65 5.68 -13.63
C PHE A 30 6.06 5.29 -15.05
N VAL A 31 5.09 5.01 -15.93
CA VAL A 31 5.35 4.75 -17.36
C VAL A 31 5.98 5.97 -18.03
N LEU A 32 5.37 7.16 -17.89
CA LEU A 32 5.84 8.40 -18.52
C LEU A 32 7.25 8.82 -18.12
N PHE A 33 7.62 8.61 -16.85
CA PHE A 33 8.95 8.96 -16.33
C PHE A 33 9.97 7.82 -16.43
N SER A 34 9.63 6.72 -17.11
CA SER A 34 10.51 5.58 -17.31
C SER A 34 10.82 5.34 -18.78
N SER A 35 11.99 4.75 -19.04
CA SER A 35 12.45 4.35 -20.37
C SER A 35 12.21 2.85 -20.61
N VAL A 36 10.98 2.39 -20.42
CA VAL A 36 10.61 0.97 -20.61
C VAL A 36 10.08 0.70 -22.01
N SER A 37 10.09 -0.56 -22.41
CA SER A 37 9.56 -0.98 -23.70
C SER A 37 8.05 -0.69 -23.84
N GLY A 38 7.60 -0.62 -25.10
CA GLY A 38 6.18 -0.40 -25.40
C GLY A 38 5.27 -1.52 -24.87
N SER A 39 5.74 -2.77 -24.89
CA SER A 39 5.03 -3.92 -24.34
C SER A 39 4.82 -3.78 -22.83
N THR A 40 5.87 -3.48 -22.07
CA THR A 40 5.80 -3.23 -20.62
C THR A 40 4.83 -2.08 -20.30
N SER A 41 4.92 -0.98 -21.06
CA SER A 41 4.02 0.17 -20.90
C SER A 41 2.55 -0.21 -21.09
N LEU A 42 2.24 -0.95 -22.16
CA LEU A 42 0.88 -1.43 -22.45
C LEU A 42 0.37 -2.36 -21.36
N ILE A 43 1.20 -3.27 -20.86
CA ILE A 43 0.86 -4.20 -19.79
C ILE A 43 0.51 -3.46 -18.50
N VAL A 44 1.31 -2.47 -18.10
CA VAL A 44 1.06 -1.66 -16.90
C VAL A 44 -0.25 -0.88 -17.04
N LEU A 45 -0.47 -0.22 -18.17
CA LEU A 45 -1.70 0.56 -18.41
C LEU A 45 -2.94 -0.34 -18.47
N PHE A 46 -2.84 -1.51 -19.13
CA PHE A 46 -3.91 -2.50 -19.18
C PHE A 46 -4.25 -3.02 -17.78
N SER A 47 -3.24 -3.34 -16.97
CA SER A 47 -3.40 -3.77 -15.58
C SER A 47 -4.13 -2.72 -14.74
N SER A 48 -3.74 -1.45 -14.88
CA SER A 48 -4.35 -0.33 -14.15
C SER A 48 -5.78 -0.05 -14.60
N PHE A 49 -6.07 -0.18 -15.90
CA PHE A 49 -7.44 -0.09 -16.42
C PHE A 49 -8.31 -1.24 -15.92
N PHE A 50 -7.79 -2.47 -15.93
CA PHE A 50 -8.54 -3.64 -15.46
C PHE A 50 -8.84 -3.54 -13.96
N PHE A 51 -7.86 -3.13 -13.15
CA PHE A 51 -8.06 -2.81 -11.73
C PHE A 51 -9.16 -1.77 -11.53
N TYR A 52 -9.16 -0.69 -12.32
CA TYR A 52 -10.16 0.38 -12.24
C TYR A 52 -11.58 -0.15 -12.47
N ILE A 53 -11.80 -0.94 -13.54
CA ILE A 53 -13.09 -1.56 -13.82
C ILE A 53 -13.50 -2.48 -12.66
N SER A 54 -12.60 -3.36 -12.24
CA SER A 54 -12.85 -4.32 -11.18
C SER A 54 -13.24 -3.63 -9.86
N PHE A 55 -12.56 -2.54 -9.52
CA PHE A 55 -12.87 -1.73 -8.35
C PHE A 55 -14.28 -1.14 -8.38
N ILE A 56 -14.70 -0.59 -9.52
CA ILE A 56 -16.06 -0.08 -9.70
C ILE A 56 -17.08 -1.21 -9.58
N SER A 57 -16.79 -2.36 -10.19
CA SER A 57 -17.63 -3.56 -10.10
C SER A 57 -17.81 -4.02 -8.65
N GLY A 58 -16.74 -4.04 -7.85
CA GLY A 58 -16.80 -4.37 -6.43
C GLY A 58 -17.71 -3.44 -5.62
N LYS A 59 -17.66 -2.13 -5.90
CA LYS A 59 -18.57 -1.15 -5.26
C LYS A 59 -20.03 -1.34 -5.66
N LYS A 60 -20.29 -1.66 -6.94
CA LYS A 60 -21.64 -1.93 -7.45
C LYS A 60 -22.19 -3.23 -6.88
N LEU A 61 -21.37 -4.27 -6.73
CA LEU A 61 -21.77 -5.56 -6.18
C LEU A 61 -22.42 -5.42 -4.80
N LEU A 62 -21.82 -4.63 -3.90
CA LEU A 62 -22.39 -4.41 -2.57
C LEU A 62 -23.74 -3.69 -2.61
N LYS A 63 -23.95 -2.79 -3.58
CA LYS A 63 -25.23 -2.09 -3.75
C LYS A 63 -26.35 -3.08 -4.14
N ASN A 64 -26.02 -4.07 -4.97
CA ASN A 64 -26.97 -5.09 -5.40
C ASN A 64 -27.31 -6.10 -4.29
N LEU A 65 -26.44 -6.27 -3.29
CA LEU A 65 -26.65 -7.17 -2.14
C LEU A 65 -27.55 -6.58 -1.04
N GLU A 66 -28.28 -5.49 -1.30
CA GLU A 66 -29.17 -4.79 -0.37
C GLU A 66 -28.55 -4.46 1.01
N PHE A 67 -27.24 -4.27 1.07
CA PHE A 67 -26.51 -4.08 2.32
C PHE A 67 -27.08 -2.93 3.18
N LYS A 68 -27.49 -3.23 4.43
CA LYS A 68 -27.85 -2.23 5.44
C LYS A 68 -26.76 -2.12 6.52
N PRO A 69 -26.25 -0.91 6.83
CA PRO A 69 -25.29 -0.74 7.90
C PRO A 69 -25.90 -1.10 9.26
N TYR A 70 -25.10 -1.68 10.14
CA TYR A 70 -25.51 -2.09 11.49
C TYR A 70 -24.67 -1.36 12.55
N LYS A 71 -25.10 -1.45 13.81
CA LYS A 71 -24.43 -0.76 14.92
C LYS A 71 -23.06 -1.38 15.20
N ILE A 72 -22.02 -0.56 15.12
CA ILE A 72 -20.63 -0.93 15.42
C ILE A 72 -20.26 -0.54 16.85
N ASP A 73 -19.56 -1.43 17.56
CA ASP A 73 -18.93 -1.14 18.83
C ASP A 73 -17.56 -0.46 18.61
N PHE A 74 -17.59 0.87 18.54
CA PHE A 74 -16.39 1.68 18.35
C PHE A 74 -15.39 1.56 19.52
N LYS A 75 -15.85 1.24 20.74
CA LYS A 75 -14.96 1.12 21.90
C LYS A 75 -14.06 -0.10 21.77
N LYS A 76 -14.64 -1.25 21.37
CA LYS A 76 -13.87 -2.48 21.11
C LYS A 76 -12.87 -2.29 19.97
N HIS A 77 -13.30 -1.67 18.87
CA HIS A 77 -12.41 -1.40 17.74
C HIS A 77 -11.27 -0.44 18.11
N TYR A 78 -11.55 0.60 18.91
CA TYR A 78 -10.54 1.52 19.40
C TYR A 78 -9.53 0.84 20.32
N LEU A 79 -10.00 0.01 21.28
CA LEU A 79 -9.13 -0.74 22.18
C LEU A 79 -8.22 -1.72 21.41
N PHE A 80 -8.77 -2.39 20.39
CA PHE A 80 -8.00 -3.24 19.49
C PHE A 80 -6.93 -2.45 18.73
N GLY A 81 -7.27 -1.25 18.22
CA GLY A 81 -6.31 -0.35 17.60
C GLY A 81 -5.17 0.05 18.54
N ILE A 82 -5.48 0.42 19.79
CA ILE A 82 -4.47 0.73 20.82
C ILE A 82 -3.57 -0.46 21.10
N PHE A 83 -4.15 -1.65 21.24
CA PHE A 83 -3.39 -2.87 21.49
C PHE A 83 -2.35 -3.14 20.39
N LEU A 84 -2.74 -2.96 19.12
CA LEU A 84 -1.81 -3.08 17.99
C LEU A 84 -0.74 -1.98 17.97
N ILE A 85 -1.08 -0.74 18.34
CA ILE A 85 -0.09 0.33 18.50
C ILE A 85 0.93 -0.04 19.58
N PHE A 86 0.45 -0.56 20.73
CA PHE A 86 1.33 -0.97 21.82
C PHE A 86 2.31 -2.05 21.39
N ILE A 87 1.83 -3.10 20.71
CA ILE A 87 2.70 -4.15 20.13
C ILE A 87 3.72 -3.52 19.18
N GLY A 88 3.26 -2.71 18.23
CA GLY A 88 4.14 -2.12 17.23
C GLY A 88 5.22 -1.21 17.83
N VAL A 89 4.88 -0.40 18.83
CA VAL A 89 5.86 0.44 19.56
C VAL A 89 6.85 -0.43 20.34
N LEU A 90 6.35 -1.44 21.07
CA LEU A 90 7.18 -2.34 21.87
C LEU A 90 8.21 -3.04 20.98
N PHE A 91 7.79 -3.63 19.86
CA PHE A 91 8.69 -4.33 18.96
C PHE A 91 9.62 -3.39 18.20
N THR A 92 9.21 -2.16 17.92
CA THR A 92 10.14 -1.13 17.38
C THR A 92 11.28 -0.87 18.35
N ILE A 93 10.98 -0.73 19.65
CA ILE A 93 12.00 -0.51 20.69
C ILE A 93 12.88 -1.75 20.85
N LEU A 94 12.29 -2.95 20.88
CA LEU A 94 13.05 -4.21 20.99
C LEU A 94 14.01 -4.40 19.81
N ASP A 95 13.60 -4.05 18.59
CA ASP A 95 14.45 -4.17 17.40
C ASP A 95 15.64 -3.19 17.44
N LEU A 96 15.42 -1.96 17.93
CA LEU A 96 16.49 -0.99 18.18
C LEU A 96 17.47 -1.48 19.27
N LEU A 97 16.94 -2.06 20.35
CA LEU A 97 17.78 -2.64 21.42
C LEU A 97 18.56 -3.86 20.95
N TRP A 98 17.97 -4.68 20.06
CA TRP A 98 18.61 -5.85 19.48
C TRP A 98 19.85 -5.47 18.67
N VAL A 99 19.70 -4.47 17.81
CA VAL A 99 20.79 -3.99 16.94
C VAL A 99 21.81 -3.14 17.71
N ARG A 100 21.46 -2.64 18.91
CA ARG A 100 22.29 -1.74 19.74
C ARG A 100 22.77 -0.48 19.00
N GLY A 101 21.99 -0.05 18.02
CA GLY A 101 22.28 1.07 17.14
C GLY A 101 21.00 1.59 16.52
N VAL A 102 21.11 2.70 15.79
CA VAL A 102 19.97 3.31 15.09
C VAL A 102 20.17 3.12 13.59
N PRO A 103 19.45 2.18 12.95
CA PRO A 103 19.58 1.88 11.52
C PRO A 103 19.41 3.09 10.59
N LEU A 104 18.71 4.13 11.05
CA LEU A 104 18.60 5.40 10.32
C LEU A 104 19.95 6.09 10.11
N PHE A 105 20.84 6.06 11.10
CA PHE A 105 22.15 6.73 11.08
C PHE A 105 23.28 5.79 10.66
N ASP A 106 23.12 4.49 10.88
CA ASP A 106 24.04 3.46 10.38
C ASP A 106 23.30 2.45 9.48
N PRO A 107 23.43 2.56 8.15
CA PRO A 107 22.83 1.61 7.22
C PRO A 107 23.31 0.17 7.38
N VAL A 108 24.48 -0.06 8.00
CA VAL A 108 25.04 -1.40 8.23
C VAL A 108 24.25 -2.11 9.33
N SER A 109 23.94 -1.39 10.42
CA SER A 109 23.05 -1.84 11.50
C SER A 109 21.71 -2.40 11.01
N ARG A 110 21.20 -1.92 9.86
CA ARG A 110 19.95 -2.40 9.27
C ARG A 110 19.98 -3.89 8.89
N LYS A 111 21.14 -4.44 8.52
CA LYS A 111 21.28 -5.86 8.14
C LYS A 111 21.10 -6.81 9.32
N PHE A 112 21.23 -6.29 10.54
CA PHE A 112 21.15 -7.06 11.79
C PHE A 112 19.78 -6.97 12.47
N LEU A 113 18.82 -6.26 11.85
CA LEU A 113 17.45 -6.19 12.35
C LEU A 113 16.81 -7.57 12.39
N ASN A 114 16.05 -7.82 13.45
CA ASN A 114 15.36 -9.09 13.58
C ASN A 114 14.08 -9.06 12.74
N VAL A 115 13.99 -9.98 11.76
CA VAL A 115 12.87 -10.06 10.82
C VAL A 115 11.50 -10.14 11.53
N LEU A 116 11.42 -10.89 12.65
CA LEU A 116 10.17 -11.02 13.40
C LEU A 116 9.82 -9.74 14.16
N TYR A 117 10.81 -9.07 14.76
CA TYR A 117 10.57 -7.80 15.47
C TYR A 117 10.17 -6.70 14.51
N THR A 118 10.87 -6.61 13.37
CA THR A 118 10.49 -5.70 12.29
C THR A 118 9.06 -5.98 11.81
N ALA A 119 8.70 -7.25 11.55
CA ALA A 119 7.35 -7.61 11.08
C ALA A 119 6.26 -7.23 12.11
N LEU A 120 6.52 -7.43 13.41
CA LEU A 120 5.60 -7.03 14.47
C LEU A 120 5.55 -5.51 14.66
N SER A 121 6.62 -4.78 14.36
CA SER A 121 6.62 -3.31 14.35
C SER A 121 5.61 -2.75 13.35
N HIS A 122 5.35 -3.45 12.23
CA HIS A 122 4.39 -3.04 11.21
C HIS A 122 2.92 -3.15 11.66
N MET A 123 2.64 -3.68 12.85
CA MET A 123 1.33 -3.54 13.49
C MET A 123 1.02 -2.09 13.89
N LEU A 124 2.03 -1.22 14.04
CA LEU A 124 1.83 0.18 14.43
C LEU A 124 0.99 0.96 13.41
N PRO A 125 1.34 1.02 12.10
CA PRO A 125 0.49 1.66 11.09
C PRO A 125 -0.95 1.14 11.10
N LEU A 126 -1.13 -0.18 11.20
CA LEU A 126 -2.43 -0.83 11.22
C LEU A 126 -3.27 -0.42 12.44
N GLY A 127 -2.70 -0.52 13.63
CA GLY A 127 -3.34 -0.14 14.88
C GLY A 127 -3.73 1.34 14.89
N PHE A 128 -2.86 2.20 14.39
CA PHE A 128 -3.10 3.63 14.32
C PHE A 128 -4.23 4.01 13.35
N ALA A 129 -4.29 3.41 12.16
CA ALA A 129 -5.39 3.62 11.21
C ALA A 129 -6.75 3.18 11.80
N ILE A 130 -6.78 2.05 12.52
CA ILE A 130 -7.98 1.56 13.22
C ILE A 130 -8.38 2.51 14.36
N ALA A 131 -7.42 2.97 15.16
CA ALA A 131 -7.67 3.88 16.27
C ALA A 131 -8.23 5.23 15.79
N ILE A 132 -7.70 5.81 14.72
CA ILE A 132 -8.23 7.05 14.11
C ILE A 132 -9.66 6.84 13.62
N SER A 133 -9.90 5.73 12.92
CA SER A 133 -11.19 5.41 12.32
C SER A 133 -12.28 5.09 13.36
N SER A 134 -11.88 4.73 14.58
CA SER A 134 -12.77 4.35 15.68
C SER A 134 -12.97 5.45 16.73
N SER A 135 -12.10 6.48 16.78
CA SER A 135 -12.10 7.51 17.83
C SER A 135 -12.55 8.87 17.31
N LYS A 136 -13.04 9.73 18.20
CA LYS A 136 -13.34 11.16 17.90
C LYS A 136 -12.14 12.08 18.16
N LEU A 137 -10.92 11.63 17.87
CA LEU A 137 -9.72 12.46 18.04
C LEU A 137 -9.76 13.72 17.16
N SER A 138 -9.27 14.83 17.70
CA SER A 138 -9.14 16.09 16.95
C SER A 138 -8.05 15.98 15.88
N LEU A 139 -8.21 16.71 14.77
CA LEU A 139 -7.29 16.68 13.64
C LEU A 139 -5.84 16.99 14.06
N LYS A 140 -5.66 17.98 14.95
CA LYS A 140 -4.33 18.36 15.49
C LYS A 140 -3.64 17.18 16.20
N ARG A 141 -4.38 16.43 17.04
CA ARG A 141 -3.84 15.26 17.74
C ARG A 141 -3.48 14.13 16.78
N ILE A 142 -4.32 13.91 15.76
CA ILE A 142 -4.05 12.89 14.74
C ILE A 142 -2.75 13.22 14.01
N VAL A 143 -2.59 14.46 13.53
CA VAL A 143 -1.36 14.90 12.85
C VAL A 143 -0.14 14.78 13.77
N LEU A 144 -0.24 15.22 15.03
CA LEU A 144 0.84 15.11 16.00
C LEU A 144 1.28 13.65 16.20
N TYR A 145 0.33 12.74 16.42
CA TYR A 145 0.62 11.32 16.60
C TYR A 145 1.14 10.67 15.32
N SER A 146 0.62 11.05 14.13
CA SER A 146 1.16 10.60 12.85
C SER A 146 2.64 10.95 12.73
N VAL A 147 3.02 12.20 13.03
CA VAL A 147 4.41 12.65 12.96
C VAL A 147 5.27 11.90 13.98
N ALA A 148 4.82 11.76 15.23
CA ALA A 148 5.56 11.05 16.27
C ALA A 148 5.79 9.57 15.93
N PHE A 149 4.75 8.88 15.47
CA PHE A 149 4.86 7.47 15.06
C PHE A 149 5.67 7.28 13.77
N SER A 150 5.55 8.20 12.81
CA SER A 150 6.43 8.22 11.64
C SER A 150 7.89 8.39 12.03
N ALA A 151 8.20 9.28 12.98
CA ALA A 151 9.56 9.45 13.48
C ALA A 151 10.09 8.17 14.15
N LEU A 152 9.27 7.53 14.98
CA LEU A 152 9.62 6.26 15.63
C LEU A 152 9.95 5.16 14.61
N ILE A 153 9.09 4.95 13.61
CA ILE A 153 9.33 3.97 12.54
C ILE A 153 10.57 4.32 11.71
N MET A 154 10.80 5.62 11.48
CA MET A 154 11.95 6.08 10.71
C MET A 154 13.28 5.70 11.36
N LEU A 155 13.34 5.54 12.69
CA LEU A 155 14.55 5.09 13.39
C LEU A 155 15.06 3.73 12.90
N LEU A 156 14.16 2.85 12.48
CA LEU A 156 14.50 1.56 11.87
C LEU A 156 15.00 1.67 10.41
N GLY A 157 14.98 2.87 9.83
CA GLY A 157 15.40 3.11 8.45
C GLY A 157 14.38 2.68 7.38
N TYR A 158 13.13 2.35 7.75
CA TYR A 158 12.09 1.92 6.81
C TYR A 158 11.21 3.08 6.30
N ARG A 159 11.63 3.67 5.18
CA ARG A 159 10.90 4.77 4.52
C ARG A 159 9.50 4.39 4.06
N THR A 160 9.35 3.19 3.50
CA THR A 160 8.07 2.70 2.98
C THR A 160 7.01 2.63 4.07
N GLN A 161 7.39 2.20 5.28
CA GLN A 161 6.48 2.09 6.42
C GLN A 161 6.04 3.46 6.94
N VAL A 162 6.91 4.48 6.85
CA VAL A 162 6.54 5.86 7.14
C VAL A 162 5.51 6.37 6.15
N ILE A 163 5.73 6.15 4.85
CA ILE A 163 4.78 6.54 3.80
C ILE A 163 3.45 5.82 3.99
N LEU A 164 3.48 4.53 4.31
CA LEU A 164 2.29 3.73 4.61
C LEU A 164 1.47 4.34 5.74
N LEU A 165 2.10 4.66 6.88
CA LEU A 165 1.42 5.26 8.02
C LEU A 165 0.77 6.59 7.66
N LEU A 166 1.48 7.46 6.95
CA LEU A 166 0.94 8.77 6.57
C LEU A 166 -0.20 8.64 5.55
N LEU A 167 -0.03 7.81 4.53
CA LEU A 167 -1.01 7.61 3.47
C LEU A 167 -2.30 6.96 4.01
N SER A 168 -2.18 5.96 4.86
CA SER A 168 -3.31 5.34 5.56
C SER A 168 -4.02 6.30 6.53
N THR A 169 -3.28 7.19 7.20
CA THR A 169 -3.87 8.26 8.01
C THR A 169 -4.73 9.19 7.14
N VAL A 170 -4.20 9.61 5.99
CA VAL A 170 -4.90 10.46 5.02
C VAL A 170 -6.17 9.79 4.52
N PHE A 171 -6.12 8.51 4.13
CA PHE A 171 -7.31 7.77 3.72
C PHE A 171 -8.33 7.62 4.85
N SER A 172 -7.88 7.31 6.07
CA SER A 172 -8.76 7.19 7.24
C SER A 172 -9.51 8.49 7.50
N LEU A 173 -8.84 9.64 7.40
CA LEU A 173 -9.42 10.97 7.59
C LEU A 173 -10.38 11.35 6.45
N TYR A 174 -10.00 11.08 5.21
CA TYR A 174 -10.78 11.37 4.02
C TYR A 174 -12.11 10.62 4.02
N TYR A 175 -12.07 9.31 4.23
CA TYR A 175 -13.26 8.47 4.23
C TYR A 175 -14.07 8.56 5.53
N SER A 176 -13.47 9.05 6.62
CA SER A 176 -14.21 9.50 7.81
C SER A 176 -14.95 10.84 7.62
N LYS A 177 -14.84 11.48 6.44
CA LYS A 177 -15.37 12.82 6.12
C LYS A 177 -14.83 13.94 7.03
N ARG A 178 -13.59 13.79 7.55
CA ARG A 178 -12.93 14.83 8.35
C ARG A 178 -12.14 15.83 7.52
N ILE A 179 -11.84 15.48 6.27
CA ILE A 179 -11.04 16.27 5.33
C ILE A 179 -11.80 16.35 3.99
N LYS A 180 -11.72 17.51 3.32
CA LYS A 180 -12.32 17.76 1.99
C LYS A 180 -11.42 17.21 0.86
N ASN A 181 -11.97 17.01 -0.35
CA ASN A 181 -11.23 16.55 -1.53
C ASN A 181 -9.93 17.35 -1.78
N ASN A 182 -9.96 18.67 -1.69
CA ASN A 182 -8.78 19.50 -1.94
C ASN A 182 -7.64 19.20 -0.97
N ALA A 183 -7.97 18.93 0.29
CA ALA A 183 -6.99 18.61 1.31
C ALA A 183 -6.45 17.17 1.19
N LEU A 184 -7.15 16.25 0.50
CA LEU A 184 -6.56 14.99 0.05
C LEU A 184 -5.41 15.26 -0.92
N VAL A 185 -5.65 16.07 -1.95
CA VAL A 185 -4.65 16.44 -2.96
C VAL A 185 -3.45 17.14 -2.32
N TYR A 186 -3.68 18.11 -1.42
CA TYR A 186 -2.58 18.76 -0.69
C TYR A 186 -1.79 17.78 0.18
N SER A 187 -2.45 16.80 0.80
CA SER A 187 -1.75 15.78 1.61
C SER A 187 -0.85 14.89 0.74
N PHE A 188 -1.29 14.51 -0.45
CA PHE A 188 -0.46 13.80 -1.42
C PHE A 188 0.73 14.65 -1.90
N LEU A 189 0.51 15.95 -2.12
CA LEU A 189 1.56 16.88 -2.54
C LEU A 189 2.61 17.04 -1.43
N VAL A 190 2.18 17.19 -0.17
CA VAL A 190 3.09 17.21 0.99
C VAL A 190 3.87 15.91 1.11
N LEU A 191 3.20 14.75 0.96
CA LEU A 191 3.88 13.45 0.97
C LEU A 191 4.95 13.35 -0.12
N PHE A 192 4.63 13.81 -1.33
CA PHE A 192 5.56 13.85 -2.45
C PHE A 192 6.76 14.77 -2.16
N ILE A 193 6.55 15.95 -1.59
CA ILE A 193 7.64 16.86 -1.20
C ILE A 193 8.53 16.21 -0.13
N VAL A 194 7.95 15.57 0.88
CA VAL A 194 8.71 14.92 1.96
C VAL A 194 9.54 13.76 1.40
N THR A 195 8.97 12.91 0.55
CA THR A 195 9.73 11.81 -0.06
C THR A 195 10.79 12.31 -1.03
N PHE A 196 10.51 13.38 -1.77
CA PHE A 196 11.47 14.02 -2.66
C PHE A 196 12.64 14.64 -1.88
N GLY A 197 12.35 15.42 -0.84
CA GLY A 197 13.36 16.05 0.01
C GLY A 197 14.30 15.03 0.64
N LEU A 198 13.75 13.92 1.17
CA LEU A 198 14.55 12.82 1.71
C LEU A 198 15.43 12.13 0.65
N SER A 199 14.98 12.08 -0.60
CA SER A 199 15.71 11.47 -1.71
C SER A 199 16.82 12.40 -2.21
N PHE A 200 16.56 13.69 -2.31
CA PHE A 200 17.53 14.72 -2.69
C PHE A 200 18.66 14.88 -1.66
N LEU A 201 18.33 14.92 -0.36
CA LEU A 201 19.32 14.98 0.72
C LEU A 201 20.28 13.78 0.66
N ARG A 202 19.75 12.58 0.46
CA ARG A 202 20.59 11.38 0.34
C ARG A 202 21.50 11.43 -0.89
N HIS A 203 20.96 11.86 -2.02
CA HIS A 203 21.72 11.96 -3.28
C HIS A 203 22.89 12.94 -3.15
N SER A 204 22.65 14.06 -2.47
CA SER A 204 23.66 15.09 -2.15
C SER A 204 24.73 14.56 -1.20
N VAL A 205 24.33 13.78 -0.17
CA VAL A 205 25.27 13.18 0.81
C VAL A 205 26.09 12.04 0.21
N LEU A 206 25.54 11.26 -0.73
CA LEU A 206 26.23 10.12 -1.34
C LEU A 206 27.04 10.48 -2.59
N GLY A 207 26.99 11.73 -3.06
CA GLY A 207 27.76 12.19 -4.23
C GLY A 207 27.39 11.50 -5.55
N ILE A 208 26.19 10.92 -5.64
CA ILE A 208 25.70 10.26 -6.85
C ILE A 208 25.16 11.36 -7.80
N GLY A 209 25.48 11.30 -9.10
CA GLY A 209 24.93 12.22 -10.11
C GLY A 209 23.51 11.83 -10.55
N GLY A 210 22.68 12.80 -10.99
CA GLY A 210 21.35 12.56 -11.58
C GLY A 210 20.15 13.07 -10.77
N ASN A 211 18.92 12.86 -11.26
CA ASN A 211 17.69 13.19 -10.52
C ASN A 211 17.22 11.96 -9.71
N PRO A 212 17.13 12.05 -8.37
CA PRO A 212 16.87 10.90 -7.49
C PRO A 212 15.47 10.29 -7.63
N ILE A 213 14.50 11.03 -8.17
CA ILE A 213 13.16 10.47 -8.46
C ILE A 213 13.23 9.62 -9.72
N THR A 214 13.73 10.19 -10.81
CA THR A 214 13.73 9.53 -12.12
C THR A 214 14.64 8.31 -12.09
N SER A 215 15.76 8.37 -11.37
CA SER A 215 16.64 7.20 -11.19
C SER A 215 15.95 6.05 -10.47
N ARG A 216 15.06 6.34 -9.50
CA ARG A 216 14.36 5.30 -8.72
C ARG A 216 13.19 4.70 -9.49
N ILE A 217 12.41 5.53 -10.17
CA ILE A 217 11.34 5.06 -11.07
C ILE A 217 11.97 4.24 -12.20
N SER A 218 13.03 4.75 -12.83
CA SER A 218 13.76 4.06 -13.91
C SER A 218 14.31 2.71 -13.45
N LEU A 219 14.97 2.63 -12.28
CA LEU A 219 15.48 1.37 -11.74
C LEU A 219 14.37 0.33 -11.51
N THR A 220 13.25 0.75 -10.93
CA THR A 220 12.15 -0.17 -10.62
C THR A 220 11.46 -0.65 -11.90
N MET A 221 11.24 0.27 -12.84
CA MET A 221 10.60 -0.01 -14.11
C MET A 221 11.52 -0.79 -15.06
N SER A 222 12.85 -0.62 -14.99
CA SER A 222 13.80 -1.41 -15.77
C SER A 222 13.83 -2.86 -15.31
N VAL A 223 13.72 -3.11 -14.00
CA VAL A 223 13.55 -4.48 -13.48
C VAL A 223 12.27 -5.10 -14.00
N LEU A 224 11.16 -4.36 -13.99
CA LEU A 224 9.90 -4.82 -14.56
C LEU A 224 10.03 -5.12 -16.06
N ASP A 225 10.76 -4.30 -16.82
CA ASP A 225 10.98 -4.49 -18.25
C ASP A 225 11.78 -5.76 -18.55
N VAL A 226 12.85 -6.02 -17.77
CA VAL A 226 13.62 -7.27 -17.85
C VAL A 226 12.73 -8.47 -17.56
N ILE A 227 11.85 -8.37 -16.56
CA ILE A 227 10.88 -9.42 -16.22
C ILE A 227 9.92 -9.70 -17.37
N VAL A 228 9.30 -8.66 -17.93
CA VAL A 228 8.34 -8.78 -19.03
C VAL A 228 8.99 -9.47 -20.24
N ASN A 229 10.22 -9.08 -20.57
CA ASN A 229 10.88 -9.56 -21.79
C ASN A 229 11.49 -10.96 -21.65
N ASN A 230 11.88 -11.38 -20.45
CA ASN A 230 12.68 -12.61 -20.28
C ASN A 230 12.08 -13.67 -19.35
N PHE A 231 11.17 -13.30 -18.44
CA PHE A 231 10.74 -14.18 -17.34
C PHE A 231 9.22 -14.36 -17.23
N THR A 232 8.44 -13.82 -18.17
CA THR A 232 6.97 -13.92 -18.16
C THR A 232 6.50 -15.37 -18.16
N GLY A 233 5.78 -15.78 -17.11
CA GLY A 233 5.15 -17.10 -16.97
C GLY A 233 6.11 -18.26 -16.66
N THR A 234 7.33 -17.97 -16.21
CA THR A 234 8.38 -18.99 -16.01
C THR A 234 8.38 -19.64 -14.62
N TYR A 235 7.75 -19.02 -13.62
CA TYR A 235 7.86 -19.45 -12.22
C TYR A 235 6.65 -20.22 -11.68
N GLU A 236 5.55 -20.33 -12.44
CA GLU A 236 4.38 -21.18 -12.15
C GLU A 236 3.82 -21.08 -10.71
N GLY A 237 3.98 -19.94 -10.04
CA GLY A 237 3.48 -19.71 -8.67
C GLY A 237 4.55 -19.85 -7.57
N ILE A 238 5.79 -20.17 -7.90
CA ILE A 238 6.90 -20.31 -6.94
C ILE A 238 7.14 -18.98 -6.20
N ILE A 239 7.02 -17.84 -6.89
CA ILE A 239 7.27 -16.54 -6.27
C ILE A 239 6.17 -16.24 -5.23
N HIS A 240 4.89 -16.44 -5.56
CA HIS A 240 3.79 -16.21 -4.61
C HIS A 240 3.77 -17.23 -3.47
N THR A 241 4.12 -18.49 -3.70
CA THR A 241 4.23 -19.49 -2.62
C THR A 241 5.42 -19.20 -1.69
N SER A 242 6.48 -18.56 -2.20
CA SER A 242 7.64 -18.18 -1.39
C SER A 242 7.34 -17.20 -0.25
N ILE A 243 6.21 -16.50 -0.32
CA ILE A 243 5.71 -15.66 0.78
C ILE A 243 5.53 -16.50 2.06
N PHE A 244 5.00 -17.72 1.91
CA PHE A 244 4.72 -18.61 3.02
C PHE A 244 5.87 -19.58 3.29
N SER A 245 6.53 -20.08 2.24
CA SER A 245 7.61 -21.05 2.41
C SER A 245 8.87 -20.44 3.02
N SER A 246 9.13 -19.14 2.80
CA SER A 246 10.25 -18.43 3.44
C SER A 246 10.14 -18.36 4.97
N TYR A 247 8.92 -18.45 5.50
CA TYR A 247 8.64 -18.55 6.94
C TYR A 247 8.51 -20.00 7.43
N GLY A 248 8.71 -20.99 6.55
CA GLY A 248 8.58 -22.41 6.89
C GLY A 248 7.16 -22.90 7.12
N ILE A 249 6.14 -22.12 6.72
CA ILE A 249 4.72 -22.48 6.90
C ILE A 249 4.32 -23.59 5.92
N ILE A 250 4.88 -23.54 4.71
CA ILE A 250 4.69 -24.57 3.68
C ILE A 250 6.06 -25.02 3.14
N PRO A 251 6.18 -26.23 2.58
CA PRO A 251 7.38 -26.64 1.85
C PRO A 251 7.64 -25.70 0.66
N GLY A 252 8.90 -25.34 0.44
CA GLY A 252 9.29 -24.51 -0.70
C GLY A 252 10.60 -23.75 -0.49
N SER A 253 10.81 -22.68 -1.26
CA SER A 253 12.00 -21.85 -1.17
C SER A 253 12.15 -21.21 0.22
N ARG A 254 13.38 -21.20 0.76
CA ARG A 254 13.73 -20.44 1.97
C ARG A 254 13.95 -18.96 1.69
N PHE A 255 14.08 -18.58 0.43
CA PHE A 255 14.23 -17.18 0.03
C PHE A 255 12.87 -16.50 -0.08
N GLY A 256 12.79 -15.28 0.45
CA GLY A 256 11.61 -14.44 0.26
C GLY A 256 11.42 -14.05 -1.22
N PRO A 257 10.21 -13.63 -1.62
CA PRO A 257 9.87 -13.37 -3.02
C PRO A 257 10.81 -12.37 -3.71
N ARG A 258 11.16 -11.27 -3.03
CA ARG A 258 12.08 -10.24 -3.57
C ARG A 258 13.51 -10.74 -3.76
N THR A 259 13.95 -11.68 -2.95
CA THR A 259 15.27 -12.31 -3.08
C THR A 259 15.28 -13.31 -4.22
N LEU A 260 14.19 -14.08 -4.38
CA LEU A 260 14.04 -14.98 -5.52
C LEU A 260 14.13 -14.20 -6.83
N ILE A 261 13.37 -13.13 -6.96
CA ILE A 261 13.37 -12.29 -8.16
C ILE A 261 14.75 -11.67 -8.43
N ALA A 262 15.45 -11.20 -7.40
CA ALA A 262 16.80 -10.67 -7.56
C ALA A 262 17.78 -11.73 -8.08
N ASN A 263 17.72 -12.93 -7.50
CA ASN A 263 18.55 -14.05 -7.93
C ASN A 263 18.22 -14.47 -9.38
N SER A 264 16.95 -14.42 -9.79
CA SER A 264 16.50 -14.72 -11.16
C SER A 264 17.13 -13.82 -12.21
N ILE A 265 17.33 -12.54 -11.88
CA ILE A 265 17.96 -11.55 -12.77
C ILE A 265 19.49 -11.49 -12.59
N GLY A 266 20.08 -12.47 -11.91
CA GLY A 266 21.53 -12.61 -11.74
C GLY A 266 22.14 -11.75 -10.63
N ILE A 267 21.33 -11.12 -9.77
CA ILE A 267 21.82 -10.25 -8.71
C ILE A 267 21.69 -10.96 -7.36
N THR A 268 22.81 -11.50 -6.87
CA THR A 268 22.85 -12.29 -5.64
C THR A 268 23.07 -11.42 -4.40
N GLY A 269 22.57 -11.89 -3.25
CA GLY A 269 22.79 -11.24 -1.96
C GLY A 269 22.03 -9.94 -1.72
N VAL A 270 21.10 -9.58 -2.61
CA VAL A 270 20.24 -8.39 -2.47
C VAL A 270 18.77 -8.74 -2.68
N THR A 271 17.89 -7.82 -2.27
CA THR A 271 16.45 -7.90 -2.54
C THR A 271 16.08 -6.84 -3.57
N ILE A 272 15.32 -7.22 -4.60
CA ILE A 272 14.86 -6.30 -5.63
C ILE A 272 13.33 -6.31 -5.69
N THR A 273 12.74 -5.13 -5.91
CA THR A 273 11.30 -4.92 -5.92
C THR A 273 10.76 -4.96 -7.35
N PRO A 274 9.92 -5.93 -7.72
CA PRO A 274 9.44 -6.09 -9.10
C PRO A 274 8.22 -5.23 -9.46
N THR A 275 7.92 -4.14 -8.73
CA THR A 275 6.59 -3.48 -8.71
C THR A 275 5.46 -4.46 -8.29
N ILE A 276 4.21 -3.99 -8.28
CA ILE A 276 3.03 -4.84 -8.10
C ILE A 276 2.76 -5.74 -9.31
N PHE A 277 3.32 -5.41 -10.48
CA PHE A 277 3.08 -6.12 -11.74
C PHE A 277 4.04 -7.29 -11.96
N GLY A 278 5.31 -7.16 -11.57
CA GLY A 278 6.34 -8.09 -12.03
C GLY A 278 6.21 -9.50 -11.47
N ALA A 279 5.78 -9.66 -10.23
CA ALA A 279 5.65 -11.00 -9.65
C ALA A 279 4.50 -11.82 -10.25
N VAL A 280 3.35 -11.19 -10.52
CA VAL A 280 2.24 -11.88 -11.21
C VAL A 280 2.64 -12.25 -12.63
N LEU A 281 3.40 -11.39 -13.30
CA LEU A 281 3.94 -11.66 -14.63
C LEU A 281 4.92 -12.83 -14.63
N MET A 282 5.84 -12.90 -13.66
CA MET A 282 6.80 -14.00 -13.56
C MET A 282 6.14 -15.35 -13.28
N ASP A 283 5.15 -15.39 -12.37
CA ASP A 283 4.49 -16.65 -12.01
C ASP A 283 3.44 -17.08 -13.03
N PHE A 284 2.57 -16.17 -13.48
CA PHE A 284 1.33 -16.50 -14.19
C PHE A 284 1.24 -15.87 -15.58
N GLY A 285 2.28 -15.19 -16.02
CA GLY A 285 2.33 -14.51 -17.31
C GLY A 285 1.34 -13.34 -17.43
N ILE A 286 1.14 -12.87 -18.66
CA ILE A 286 0.25 -11.73 -18.97
C ILE A 286 -1.21 -12.06 -18.61
N LEU A 287 -1.64 -13.31 -18.82
CA LEU A 287 -3.02 -13.72 -18.49
C LEU A 287 -3.30 -13.67 -16.99
N GLY A 288 -2.30 -13.90 -16.14
CA GLY A 288 -2.42 -13.83 -14.69
C GLY A 288 -2.79 -12.44 -14.15
N ILE A 289 -2.55 -11.37 -14.91
CA ILE A 289 -2.91 -9.99 -14.55
C ILE A 289 -4.41 -9.85 -14.33
N ILE A 290 -5.23 -10.49 -15.18
CA ILE A 290 -6.68 -10.38 -15.15
C ILE A 290 -7.23 -10.86 -13.79
N PRO A 291 -7.04 -12.11 -13.36
CA PRO A 291 -7.52 -12.54 -12.05
C PRO A 291 -6.84 -11.78 -10.91
N TYR A 292 -5.55 -11.42 -11.02
CA TYR A 292 -4.83 -10.72 -9.97
C TYR A 292 -5.40 -9.32 -9.66
N PHE A 293 -5.41 -8.43 -10.65
CA PHE A 293 -5.99 -7.09 -10.49
C PHE A 293 -7.51 -7.12 -10.40
N GLY A 294 -8.14 -8.17 -10.93
CA GLY A 294 -9.54 -8.49 -10.70
C GLY A 294 -9.86 -8.69 -9.22
N ILE A 295 -9.15 -9.58 -8.54
CA ILE A 295 -9.35 -9.86 -7.11
C ILE A 295 -9.03 -8.63 -6.27
N PHE A 296 -7.90 -7.94 -6.52
CA PHE A 296 -7.55 -6.72 -5.78
C PHE A 296 -8.58 -5.61 -5.97
N GLY A 297 -9.04 -5.40 -7.22
CA GLY A 297 -10.07 -4.41 -7.54
C GLY A 297 -11.37 -4.69 -6.80
N LEU A 298 -11.92 -5.90 -6.94
CA LEU A 298 -13.16 -6.30 -6.27
C LEU A 298 -13.05 -6.15 -4.75
N LEU A 299 -11.99 -6.69 -4.15
CA LEU A 299 -11.77 -6.66 -2.71
C LEU A 299 -11.66 -5.22 -2.20
N LEU A 300 -10.84 -4.37 -2.82
CA LEU A 300 -10.69 -2.97 -2.39
C LEU A 300 -11.96 -2.15 -2.63
N GLY A 301 -12.70 -2.42 -3.71
CA GLY A 301 -13.98 -1.76 -4.01
C GLY A 301 -15.05 -2.08 -2.96
N ILE A 302 -15.20 -3.36 -2.62
CA ILE A 302 -16.10 -3.83 -1.55
C ILE A 302 -15.68 -3.25 -0.20
N SER A 303 -14.39 -3.39 0.14
CA SER A 303 -13.83 -2.90 1.41
C SER A 303 -14.03 -1.40 1.59
N GLN A 304 -13.87 -0.60 0.51
CA GLN A 304 -14.13 0.83 0.54
C GLN A 304 -15.57 1.11 0.98
N LYS A 305 -16.54 0.46 0.32
CA LYS A 305 -17.94 0.76 0.54
C LYS A 305 -18.37 0.35 1.95
N ILE A 306 -17.91 -0.81 2.43
CA ILE A 306 -18.14 -1.27 3.81
C ILE A 306 -17.48 -0.31 4.81
N GLY A 307 -16.22 0.07 4.58
CA GLY A 307 -15.48 0.99 5.43
C GLY A 307 -16.15 2.36 5.56
N GLU A 308 -16.67 2.92 4.45
CA GLU A 308 -17.42 4.18 4.45
C GLU A 308 -18.73 4.09 5.26
N CYS A 309 -19.40 2.93 5.22
CA CYS A 309 -20.68 2.72 5.90
C CYS A 309 -20.53 2.38 7.40
N LEU A 310 -19.63 1.44 7.74
CA LEU A 310 -19.48 0.91 9.11
C LEU A 310 -18.44 1.67 9.95
N LYS A 311 -17.42 2.27 9.32
CA LYS A 311 -16.28 2.95 9.98
C LYS A 311 -15.53 2.01 10.96
N GLY A 312 -14.73 2.57 11.88
CA GLY A 312 -13.99 1.79 12.87
C GLY A 312 -12.91 0.91 12.24
N ALA A 313 -12.80 -0.35 12.68
CA ALA A 313 -11.83 -1.30 12.14
C ALA A 313 -11.97 -1.54 10.64
N TYR A 314 -13.20 -1.59 10.10
CA TYR A 314 -13.44 -1.75 8.65
C TYR A 314 -12.76 -0.63 7.84
N LEU A 315 -12.87 0.60 8.31
CA LEU A 315 -12.27 1.75 7.63
C LEU A 315 -10.76 1.82 7.84
N GLY A 316 -10.28 1.50 9.04
CA GLY A 316 -8.84 1.49 9.34
C GLY A 316 -8.08 0.47 8.48
N VAL A 317 -8.59 -0.77 8.43
CA VAL A 317 -7.98 -1.83 7.62
C VAL A 317 -8.05 -1.50 6.13
N TYR A 318 -9.19 -1.03 5.62
CA TYR A 318 -9.30 -0.56 4.24
C TYR A 318 -8.28 0.54 3.90
N SER A 319 -8.08 1.50 4.80
CA SER A 319 -7.15 2.61 4.56
C SER A 319 -5.70 2.14 4.44
N ILE A 320 -5.32 1.11 5.20
CA ILE A 320 -4.02 0.46 5.09
C ILE A 320 -3.90 -0.36 3.80
N MET A 321 -4.92 -1.15 3.44
CA MET A 321 -4.91 -1.90 2.18
C MET A 321 -4.78 -0.98 0.97
N ALA A 322 -5.52 0.14 0.96
CA ALA A 322 -5.43 1.14 -0.10
C ALA A 322 -4.03 1.78 -0.15
N ALA A 323 -3.43 2.06 1.00
CA ALA A 323 -2.08 2.61 1.07
C ALA A 323 -1.02 1.61 0.55
N TYR A 324 -1.05 0.34 0.99
CA TYR A 324 -0.16 -0.69 0.47
C TYR A 324 -0.33 -0.90 -1.03
N PHE A 325 -1.55 -0.85 -1.55
CA PHE A 325 -1.79 -1.00 -2.99
C PHE A 325 -1.09 0.09 -3.80
N LEU A 326 -1.20 1.36 -3.36
CA LEU A 326 -0.56 2.49 -4.04
C LEU A 326 0.97 2.45 -3.94
N ILE A 327 1.49 2.13 -2.75
CA ILE A 327 2.93 1.99 -2.52
C ILE A 327 3.50 0.80 -3.30
N GLY A 328 2.68 -0.24 -3.49
CA GLY A 328 3.02 -1.45 -4.24
C GLY A 328 3.42 -1.19 -5.68
N ILE A 329 3.02 -0.08 -6.30
CA ILE A 329 3.49 0.33 -7.63
C ILE A 329 5.03 0.36 -7.67
N GLU A 330 5.67 0.84 -6.60
CA GLU A 330 7.12 0.90 -6.50
C GLU A 330 7.70 -0.34 -5.81
N THR A 331 7.15 -0.73 -4.65
CA THR A 331 7.80 -1.73 -3.80
C THR A 331 7.32 -3.16 -4.01
N GLY A 332 6.25 -3.37 -4.77
CA GLY A 332 5.48 -4.61 -4.78
C GLY A 332 4.76 -4.87 -3.45
N ILE A 333 3.94 -5.94 -3.41
CA ILE A 333 3.05 -6.27 -2.29
C ILE A 333 3.24 -7.69 -1.73
N LEU A 334 4.35 -8.33 -2.04
CA LEU A 334 4.60 -9.74 -1.70
C LEU A 334 5.23 -9.96 -0.32
N ASP A 335 5.22 -8.95 0.55
CA ASP A 335 5.68 -9.17 1.91
C ASP A 335 4.59 -9.90 2.72
N PHE A 336 4.99 -10.80 3.61
CA PHE A 336 4.06 -11.65 4.37
C PHE A 336 3.05 -10.82 5.19
N ASP A 337 3.51 -9.76 5.84
CA ASP A 337 2.67 -8.82 6.60
C ASP A 337 1.63 -8.13 5.71
N VAL A 338 1.99 -7.79 4.47
CA VAL A 338 1.06 -7.19 3.50
C VAL A 338 -0.06 -8.18 3.16
N ILE A 339 0.29 -9.44 2.86
CA ILE A 339 -0.71 -10.47 2.58
C ILE A 339 -1.63 -10.70 3.78
N MET A 340 -1.09 -10.73 5.00
CA MET A 340 -1.90 -10.85 6.22
C MET A 340 -2.90 -9.70 6.39
N VAL A 341 -2.51 -8.47 6.03
CA VAL A 341 -3.41 -7.31 6.03
C VAL A 341 -4.53 -7.48 4.99
N TYR A 342 -4.22 -7.94 3.77
CA TYR A 342 -5.24 -8.20 2.75
C TYR A 342 -6.20 -9.32 3.15
N LEU A 343 -5.70 -10.39 3.77
CA LEU A 343 -6.53 -11.47 4.32
C LEU A 343 -7.45 -10.94 5.43
N LEU A 344 -6.93 -10.14 6.37
CA LEU A 344 -7.73 -9.49 7.40
C LEU A 344 -8.83 -8.61 6.78
N GLY A 345 -8.49 -7.84 5.75
CA GLY A 345 -9.43 -7.01 5.00
C GLY A 345 -10.53 -7.80 4.29
N ALA A 346 -10.19 -8.95 3.71
CA ALA A 346 -11.15 -9.87 3.10
C ALA A 346 -12.10 -10.47 4.15
N ILE A 347 -11.57 -10.96 5.27
CA ILE A 347 -12.37 -11.52 6.37
C ILE A 347 -13.31 -10.46 6.94
N LEU A 348 -12.82 -9.24 7.18
CA LEU A 348 -13.65 -8.14 7.65
C LEU A 348 -14.72 -7.80 6.62
N SER A 349 -14.39 -7.72 5.33
CA SER A 349 -15.38 -7.44 4.29
C SER A 349 -16.48 -8.49 4.24
N LEU A 350 -16.13 -9.78 4.26
CA LEU A 350 -17.10 -10.87 4.29
C LEU A 350 -18.00 -10.81 5.54
N ASN A 351 -17.43 -10.61 6.72
CA ASN A 351 -18.18 -10.45 7.98
C ASN A 351 -19.10 -9.22 7.92
N GLY A 352 -18.62 -8.11 7.34
CA GLY A 352 -19.38 -6.90 7.09
C GLY A 352 -20.61 -7.18 6.23
N ILE A 353 -20.43 -7.84 5.08
CA ILE A 353 -21.50 -8.23 4.16
C ILE A 353 -22.52 -9.12 4.88
N PHE A 354 -22.07 -10.19 5.52
CA PHE A 354 -22.94 -11.16 6.17
C PHE A 354 -23.84 -10.51 7.22
N LYS A 355 -23.25 -9.70 8.13
CA LYS A 355 -24.01 -8.97 9.14
C LYS A 355 -24.91 -7.90 8.53
N GLY A 356 -24.47 -7.23 7.47
CA GLY A 356 -25.26 -6.23 6.77
C GLY A 356 -26.51 -6.81 6.12
N ILE A 357 -26.41 -7.99 5.51
CA ILE A 357 -27.55 -8.72 4.93
C ILE A 357 -28.49 -9.22 6.04
N LEU A 358 -27.96 -9.76 7.13
CA LEU A 358 -28.79 -10.17 8.28
C LEU A 358 -29.57 -9.01 8.89
N ASN A 359 -29.03 -7.80 8.85
CA ASN A 359 -29.69 -6.59 9.33
C ASN A 359 -30.80 -6.09 8.39
N VAL A 360 -30.92 -6.62 7.16
CA VAL A 360 -32.06 -6.36 6.27
C VAL A 360 -33.27 -7.20 6.67
N LYS A 361 -33.03 -8.41 7.19
CA LYS A 361 -34.06 -9.38 7.59
C LYS A 361 -34.65 -9.13 8.98
N LYS A 362 -34.07 -8.19 9.74
CA LYS A 362 -34.61 -7.67 11.00
C LYS A 362 -35.27 -6.33 10.73
#